data_AF-A0AAW6YDM6-F1
#
_entry.id   AF-A0AAW6YDM6-F1
#
_cell.length_a   1.000
_cell.length_b   1.000
_cell.length_c   1.000
_cell.angle_alpha   90.00
_cell.angle_beta   90.00
_cell.angle_gamma   90.00
#
_symmetry.space_group_name_H-M   'P 1'
#
loop_
_entity.id
_entity.type
_entity.pdbx_description
1 polymer ?
#
loop_
_entity_poly.entity_id
_entity_poly.type
_entity_poly.pdbx_seq_one_letter_code
_entity_poly.pdbx_strand_id
1 'polypeptide(L)'
;KIRGQLTEYGLVPEEYGGDTMFVDVSARSNINIDKLLEAILLTADAALELRANPHKAARGVAIEANLDKGRGAVVTVLVQTGTLRVGDTM
;
A
#
# COMPACT_ATOMS: atom_id res chain seq x y z
N LYS A 1 -25.15 -0.09 -8.46
CA LYS A 1 -25.58 -0.37 -7.06
C LYS A 1 -24.47 -0.08 -6.06
N ILE A 2 -23.31 -0.75 -6.15
CA ILE A 2 -22.17 -0.52 -5.22
C ILE A 2 -21.66 0.93 -5.28
N ARG A 3 -21.37 1.47 -6.48
CA ARG A 3 -20.89 2.86 -6.65
C ARG A 3 -21.82 3.89 -6.01
N GLY A 4 -23.15 3.73 -6.20
CA GLY A 4 -24.15 4.61 -5.58
C GLY A 4 -24.17 4.54 -4.05
N GLN A 5 -24.00 3.35 -3.47
CA GLN A 5 -23.90 3.21 -2.01
C GLN A 5 -22.62 3.82 -1.45
N LEU A 6 -21.51 3.76 -2.18
CA LEU A 6 -20.23 4.34 -1.74
C LEU A 6 -20.27 5.88 -1.77
N THR A 7 -21.04 6.48 -2.68
CA THR A 7 -21.30 7.92 -2.69
C THR A 7 -21.97 8.40 -1.40
N GLU A 8 -22.79 7.58 -0.75
CA GLU A 8 -23.37 7.90 0.57
C GLU A 8 -22.30 8.03 1.68
N TYR A 9 -21.12 7.43 1.48
CA TYR A 9 -19.94 7.54 2.35
C TYR A 9 -18.93 8.58 1.86
N GLY A 10 -19.29 9.41 0.88
CA GLY A 10 -18.41 10.45 0.32
C GLY A 10 -17.41 9.96 -0.72
N LEU A 11 -17.48 8.69 -1.15
CA LEU A 11 -16.66 8.14 -2.23
C LEU A 11 -17.38 8.34 -3.56
N VAL A 12 -17.10 9.46 -4.21
CA VAL A 12 -17.77 9.86 -5.47
C VAL A 12 -16.89 9.48 -6.66
N PRO A 13 -17.40 8.67 -7.61
CA PRO A 13 -16.67 8.34 -8.83
C PRO A 13 -16.27 9.58 -9.66
N GLU A 14 -15.10 9.54 -10.29
CA GLU A 14 -14.64 10.58 -11.24
C GLU A 14 -15.63 10.81 -12.39
N GLU A 15 -16.27 9.74 -12.88
CA GLU A 15 -17.32 9.82 -13.92
C GLU A 15 -18.54 10.65 -13.51
N TYR A 16 -18.74 10.88 -12.20
CA TYR A 16 -19.79 11.74 -11.64
C TYR A 16 -19.23 13.07 -11.11
N GLY A 17 -17.99 13.41 -11.46
CA GLY A 17 -17.32 14.64 -11.03
C GLY A 17 -16.69 14.58 -9.64
N GLY A 18 -16.52 13.37 -9.07
CA GLY A 18 -15.74 13.15 -7.86
C GLY A 18 -14.25 12.97 -8.12
N ASP A 19 -13.53 12.50 -7.11
CA ASP A 19 -12.08 12.26 -7.11
C ASP A 19 -11.71 10.78 -6.89
N THR A 20 -12.71 9.92 -6.69
CA THR A 20 -12.47 8.51 -6.39
C THR A 20 -12.40 7.69 -7.68
N MET A 21 -11.24 7.11 -7.95
CA MET A 21 -11.06 6.14 -9.04
C MET A 21 -11.74 4.81 -8.72
N PHE A 22 -12.46 4.27 -9.70
CA PHE A 22 -13.07 2.93 -9.63
C PHE A 22 -12.53 2.04 -10.75
N VAL A 23 -12.00 0.87 -10.39
CA VAL A 23 -11.54 -0.14 -11.34
C VAL A 23 -12.30 -1.45 -11.10
N ASP A 24 -13.11 -1.87 -12.08
CA ASP A 24 -13.84 -3.13 -11.99
C ASP A 24 -12.89 -4.29 -12.34
N VAL A 25 -12.69 -5.23 -11.40
CA VAL A 25 -11.72 -6.31 -11.53
C VAL A 25 -12.35 -7.70 -11.37
N SER A 26 -11.69 -8.72 -11.91
CA SER A 26 -11.91 -10.12 -11.53
C SER A 26 -10.58 -10.77 -11.20
N ALA A 27 -10.33 -11.05 -9.92
CA ALA A 27 -9.11 -11.73 -9.48
C ALA A 27 -9.03 -13.18 -9.99
N ARG A 28 -10.19 -13.87 -10.08
CA ARG A 28 -10.24 -15.26 -10.56
C ARG A 28 -9.94 -15.38 -12.05
N SER A 29 -10.46 -14.44 -12.84
CA SER A 29 -10.29 -14.44 -14.29
C SER A 29 -9.13 -13.54 -14.75
N ASN A 30 -8.40 -12.94 -13.80
CA ASN A 30 -7.32 -11.98 -14.04
C ASN A 30 -7.71 -10.81 -14.96
N ILE A 31 -8.87 -10.20 -14.73
CA ILE A 31 -9.39 -9.08 -15.53
C ILE A 31 -9.07 -7.75 -14.84
N ASN A 32 -8.51 -6.81 -15.61
CA ASN A 32 -8.21 -5.42 -15.21
C ASN A 32 -7.27 -5.27 -13.99
N ILE A 33 -6.49 -6.30 -13.66
CA ILE A 33 -5.49 -6.23 -12.58
C ILE A 33 -4.36 -5.26 -12.93
N ASP A 34 -3.96 -5.25 -14.20
CA ASP A 34 -3.08 -4.26 -14.81
C ASP A 34 -3.60 -2.83 -14.63
N LYS A 35 -4.87 -2.58 -14.96
CA LYS A 35 -5.50 -1.26 -14.77
C LYS A 35 -5.58 -0.84 -13.30
N LEU A 36 -5.82 -1.79 -12.39
CA LEU A 36 -5.80 -1.52 -10.97
C LEU A 36 -4.39 -1.10 -10.50
N LEU A 37 -3.35 -1.79 -10.98
CA LEU A 37 -1.96 -1.43 -10.69
C LEU A 37 -1.63 -0.04 -11.23
N GLU A 38 -2.06 0.29 -12.45
CA GLU A 38 -1.88 1.62 -13.03
C GLU A 38 -2.57 2.71 -12.19
N ALA A 39 -3.80 2.49 -11.74
CA ALA A 39 -4.51 3.43 -10.87
C ALA A 39 -3.81 3.64 -9.52
N ILE A 40 -3.24 2.58 -8.93
CA ILE A 40 -2.45 2.66 -7.70
C ILE A 40 -1.19 3.50 -7.93
N LEU A 41 -0.46 3.24 -9.02
CA LEU A 41 0.75 4.00 -9.36
C LEU A 41 0.43 5.48 -9.60
N LEU A 42 -0.63 5.77 -10.35
CA LEU A 42 -1.09 7.13 -10.59
C LEU A 42 -1.42 7.85 -9.28
N THR A 43 -2.13 7.20 -8.36
CA THR A 43 -2.43 7.78 -7.04
C THR A 43 -1.15 8.07 -6.25
N ALA A 44 -0.23 7.11 -6.21
CA ALA A 44 1.01 7.22 -5.45
C ALA A 44 1.92 8.34 -5.96
N ASP A 45 2.01 8.50 -7.28
CA ASP A 45 2.89 9.48 -7.92
C ASP A 45 2.25 10.85 -8.07
N ALA A 46 1.00 10.93 -8.56
CA ALA A 46 0.38 12.20 -8.95
C ALA A 46 -0.47 12.83 -7.83
N ALA A 47 -1.02 12.04 -6.91
CA ALA A 47 -1.87 12.57 -5.83
C ALA A 47 -1.13 12.70 -4.49
N LEU A 48 -0.26 11.74 -4.16
CA LEU A 48 0.38 11.67 -2.83
C LEU A 48 1.87 12.01 -2.83
N GLU A 49 2.53 12.06 -3.99
CA GLU A 49 3.96 12.32 -4.16
C GLU A 49 4.83 11.55 -3.14
N LEU A 50 4.59 10.25 -2.99
CA LEU A 50 5.26 9.46 -1.95
C LEU A 50 6.78 9.38 -2.22
N ARG A 51 7.58 9.70 -1.19
CA ARG A 51 9.05 9.70 -1.23
C ARG A 51 9.65 9.13 0.06
N ALA A 52 10.81 8.51 -0.05
CA ALA A 52 11.61 8.04 1.08
C ALA A 52 13.10 8.35 0.84
N ASN A 53 13.88 8.45 1.93
CA ASN A 53 15.33 8.68 1.83
C ASN A 53 16.08 7.43 2.32
N PRO A 54 16.69 6.63 1.42
CA PRO A 54 17.39 5.41 1.79
C PRO A 54 18.74 5.65 2.50
N HIS A 55 19.27 6.88 2.47
CA HIS A 55 20.57 7.24 3.03
C HIS A 55 20.52 7.68 4.50
N LYS A 56 19.34 7.73 5.11
CA LYS A 56 19.19 7.99 6.55
C LYS A 56 19.28 6.69 7.35
N ALA A 57 19.40 6.83 8.68
CA ALA A 57 19.24 5.69 9.59
C ALA A 57 17.85 5.04 9.39
N ALA A 58 17.82 3.71 9.44
CA ALA A 58 16.59 2.95 9.24
C ALA A 58 15.56 3.28 10.32
N ARG A 59 14.33 3.52 9.89
CA ARG A 59 13.17 3.61 10.78
C ARG A 59 12.01 2.86 10.16
N GLY A 60 11.32 2.09 10.98
CA GLY A 60 10.18 1.31 10.55
C GLY A 60 9.20 1.04 11.68
N VAL A 61 8.13 0.34 11.34
CA VAL A 61 7.09 -0.07 12.28
C VAL A 61 6.98 -1.60 12.25
N ALA A 62 6.93 -2.22 13.42
CA ALA A 62 6.65 -3.64 13.54
C ALA A 62 5.18 -3.90 13.18
N ILE A 63 4.95 -4.77 12.22
CA ILE A 63 3.60 -5.21 11.83
C ILE A 63 3.17 -6.37 12.70
N GLU A 64 4.02 -7.39 12.81
CA GLU A 64 3.75 -8.62 13.54
C GLU A 64 5.04 -9.14 14.18
N ALA A 65 4.93 -9.68 15.39
CA ALA A 65 6.02 -10.35 16.08
C ALA A 65 5.58 -11.75 16.52
N ASN A 66 6.43 -12.75 16.29
CA ASN A 66 6.12 -14.15 16.55
C ASN A 66 7.35 -14.91 17.04
N LEU A 67 7.13 -16.08 17.65
CA LEU A 67 8.22 -16.99 18.02
C LEU A 67 8.31 -18.12 17.01
N ASP A 68 9.44 -18.21 16.31
CA ASP A 68 9.69 -19.24 15.31
C ASP A 68 10.62 -20.32 15.89
N LYS A 69 10.23 -21.59 15.72
CA LYS A 69 10.98 -22.72 16.25
C LYS A 69 12.29 -22.89 15.47
N GLY A 70 13.40 -22.51 16.09
CA GLY A 70 14.76 -22.60 15.53
C GLY A 70 15.36 -21.23 15.19
N ARG A 71 14.53 -20.22 14.93
CA ARG A 71 14.99 -18.84 14.70
C ARG A 71 14.79 -17.92 15.91
N GLY A 72 14.04 -18.36 16.92
CA GLY A 72 13.77 -17.56 18.11
C GLY A 72 12.72 -16.49 17.84
N ALA A 73 12.84 -15.34 18.49
CA ALA A 73 11.91 -14.22 18.29
C ALA A 73 12.14 -13.59 16.91
N VAL A 74 11.07 -13.48 16.12
CA VAL A 74 11.09 -12.90 14.78
C VAL A 74 10.02 -11.82 14.65
N VAL A 75 10.26 -10.85 13.76
CA VAL A 75 9.35 -9.73 13.52
C VAL A 75 9.27 -9.41 12.03
N THR A 76 8.08 -9.07 11.55
CA THR A 76 7.82 -8.50 10.23
C THR A 76 7.77 -6.97 10.39
N VAL A 77 8.65 -6.25 9.69
CA VAL A 77 8.79 -4.80 9.82
C VAL A 77 8.56 -4.12 8.48
N LEU A 78 7.79 -3.02 8.49
CA LEU A 78 7.71 -2.08 7.38
C LEU A 78 8.78 -0.99 7.56
N VAL A 79 9.82 -1.00 6.75
CA VAL A 79 10.83 0.07 6.73
C VAL A 79 10.26 1.28 5.99
N GLN A 80 10.12 2.41 6.68
CA GLN A 80 9.52 3.63 6.14
C GLN A 80 10.57 4.60 5.60
N THR A 81 11.77 4.63 6.18
CA THR A 81 12.88 5.47 5.72
C THR A 81 14.21 4.85 6.14
N GLY A 82 15.29 5.26 5.47
CA GLY A 82 16.60 4.65 5.62
C GLY A 82 16.70 3.24 5.05
N THR A 83 17.82 2.58 5.31
CA THR A 83 18.09 1.20 4.87
C THR A 83 18.52 0.37 6.07
N LEU A 84 17.78 -0.71 6.36
CA LEU A 84 18.14 -1.67 7.41
C LEU A 84 18.96 -2.81 6.81
N ARG A 85 20.14 -3.07 7.35
CA ARG A 85 21.03 -4.18 6.95
C ARG A 85 21.17 -5.18 8.08
N VAL A 86 21.53 -6.42 7.70
CA VAL A 86 21.81 -7.48 8.68
C VAL A 86 23.01 -7.06 9.53
N GLY A 87 22.83 -7.09 10.85
CA GLY A 87 23.85 -6.67 11.82
C GLY A 87 23.72 -5.21 12.29
N ASP A 88 22.83 -4.41 11.69
CA ASP A 88 22.50 -3.09 12.22
C ASP A 88 21.85 -3.24 13.60
N THR A 89 22.33 -2.49 14.58
CA THR A 89 21.64 -2.34 15.87
C THR A 89 20.42 -1.45 15.67
N MET A 90 19.24 -2.03 15.91
CA MET A 90 17.99 -1.28 16.10
C MET A 90 17.83 -0.85 17.55
#